data_AF-A0A126V4M9-F1
#
_entry.id   AF-A0A126V4M9-F1
#
_cell.length_a   1.000
_cell.length_b   1.000
_cell.length_c   1.000
_cell.angle_alpha   90.00
_cell.angle_beta   90.00
_cell.angle_gamma   90.00
#
_symmetry.space_group_name_H-M   'P 1'
#
loop_
_entity.id
_entity.type
_entity.pdbx_description
1 polymer ?
#
loop_
_entity_poly.entity_id
_entity_poly.type
_entity_poly.pdbx_seq_one_letter_code
_entity_poly.pdbx_strand_id
1 'polypeptide(L)'
;MRSMFIAITALFVLGLAFWAYNENYKTQTTLKEMANVQAEIGLKREHLAILQAEWAYQNRPMRLRQLAEINFDSLGLLPLLPEQFGHVDQIDYDVEMFVKGFPVLEGGIEVSSPIDGEDQ
;
A
#
# COMPACT_ATOMS: atom_id res chain seq x y z
N MET A 1 -46.99 48.94 4.44
CA MET A 1 -46.93 47.73 3.57
C MET A 1 -45.63 47.64 2.79
N ARG A 2 -45.34 48.53 1.83
CA ARG A 2 -44.10 48.46 1.00
C ARG A 2 -42.78 48.44 1.79
N SER A 3 -42.65 49.26 2.84
CA SER A 3 -41.43 49.30 3.67
C SER A 3 -41.17 47.99 4.43
N MET A 4 -42.21 47.31 4.91
CA MET A 4 -42.07 46.00 5.56
C MET A 4 -41.55 44.95 4.59
N PHE A 5 -42.09 44.90 3.37
CA PHE A 5 -41.62 43.94 2.36
C PHE A 5 -40.15 44.18 2.02
N ILE A 6 -39.74 45.45 1.86
CA ILE A 6 -38.33 45.81 1.60
C ILE A 6 -37.43 45.37 2.76
N ALA A 7 -37.82 45.65 4.00
CA ALA A 7 -37.06 45.25 5.19
C ALA A 7 -36.91 43.73 5.29
N ILE A 8 -37.98 42.97 5.04
CA ILE A 8 -37.96 41.51 5.06
C ILE A 8 -37.04 40.96 3.97
N THR A 9 -37.14 41.46 2.74
CA THR A 9 -36.23 41.03 1.65
C THR A 9 -34.78 41.38 1.92
N ALA A 10 -34.50 42.56 2.48
CA ALA A 10 -33.15 42.95 2.86
C ALA A 10 -32.56 42.00 3.92
N LEU A 11 -33.37 41.64 4.92
CA LEU A 11 -32.99 40.69 5.96
C LEU A 11 -32.76 39.29 5.38
N PHE A 12 -33.59 38.87 4.42
CA PHE A 12 -33.42 37.60 3.71
C PHE A 12 -32.11 37.56 2.90
N VAL A 13 -31.81 38.62 2.15
CA VAL A 13 -30.55 38.73 1.39
C VAL A 13 -29.33 38.73 2.30
N LEU A 14 -29.39 39.45 3.43
CA LEU A 14 -28.32 39.44 4.44
C LEU A 14 -28.13 38.04 5.05
N GLY A 15 -29.22 37.31 5.32
CA GLY A 15 -29.17 35.93 5.78
C GLY A 15 -28.50 34.99 4.76
N LEU A 16 -28.83 35.12 3.48
CA LEU A 16 -28.20 34.34 2.41
C LEU A 16 -26.71 34.68 2.23
N ALA A 17 -26.35 35.97 2.30
CA ALA A 17 -24.96 36.39 2.23
C ALA A 17 -24.13 35.81 3.39
N PHE A 18 -24.69 35.83 4.61
CA PHE A 18 -24.05 35.22 5.78
C PHE A 18 -23.91 33.71 5.63
N TRP A 19 -24.95 33.01 5.16
CA TRP A 19 -24.92 31.58 4.94
C TRP A 19 -23.87 31.18 3.89
N ALA A 20 -23.84 31.87 2.75
CA ALA A 20 -22.87 31.61 1.69
C ALA A 20 -21.42 31.86 2.14
N TYR A 21 -21.19 32.91 2.93
CA TYR A 21 -19.86 33.20 3.49
C TYR A 21 -19.41 32.08 4.45
N ASN A 22 -20.29 31.63 5.34
CA ASN A 22 -19.98 30.58 6.30
C ASN A 22 -19.74 29.22 5.60
N GLU A 23 -20.55 28.89 4.60
CA GLU A 23 -20.39 27.64 3.85
C GLU A 23 -19.07 27.61 3.08
N ASN A 24 -18.68 28.75 2.49
CA ASN A 24 -17.40 28.88 1.81
C ASN A 24 -16.21 28.66 2.76
N TYR A 25 -16.31 29.11 4.01
CA TYR A 25 -15.23 28.92 5.00
C TYR A 25 -15.05 27.44 5.37
N LYS A 26 -16.16 26.70 5.53
CA LYS A 26 -16.11 25.25 5.83
C LYS A 26 -15.45 24.44 4.70
N THR A 27 -15.66 24.83 3.45
CA THR A 27 -15.01 24.18 2.31
C THR A 27 -13.51 24.49 2.27
N GLN A 28 -13.13 25.73 2.59
CA GLN A 28 -11.72 26.13 2.57
C GLN A 28 -10.90 25.44 3.68
N THR A 29 -11.49 25.18 4.85
CA THR A 29 -10.80 24.47 5.93
C THR A 29 -10.48 23.02 5.56
N THR A 30 -11.44 22.30 4.97
CA THR A 30 -11.24 20.90 4.56
C THR A 30 -10.24 20.78 3.41
N LEU A 31 -10.26 21.71 2.46
CA LEU A 31 -9.26 21.78 1.39
C LEU A 31 -7.84 21.99 1.95
N LYS A 32 -7.69 22.83 2.97
CA LYS A 32 -6.40 23.07 3.62
C LYS A 32 -5.90 21.83 4.37
N GLU A 33 -6.79 21.12 5.07
CA GLU A 33 -6.45 19.87 5.74
C GLU A 33 -6.02 18.78 4.74
N MET A 34 -6.75 18.64 3.64
CA MET A 34 -6.38 17.71 2.56
C MET A 34 -5.01 18.06 1.97
N ALA A 35 -4.73 19.34 1.71
CA ALA A 35 -3.43 19.78 1.20
C ALA A 35 -2.28 19.43 2.16
N ASN A 36 -2.49 19.60 3.47
CA ASN A 36 -1.50 19.24 4.49
C ASN A 36 -1.24 17.73 4.51
N VAL A 37 -2.29 16.91 4.52
CA VAL A 37 -2.16 15.45 4.51
C VAL A 37 -1.46 14.97 3.23
N GLN A 38 -1.80 15.55 2.07
CA GLN A 38 -1.16 15.21 0.81
C GLN A 38 0.34 15.54 0.82
N ALA A 39 0.73 16.67 1.43
CA ALA A 39 2.13 17.03 1.61
C ALA A 39 2.86 16.02 2.53
N GLU A 40 2.24 15.61 3.63
CA GLU A 40 2.80 14.60 4.53
C GLU A 40 2.96 13.23 3.83
N ILE A 41 1.98 12.82 3.02
CA ILE A 41 2.07 11.62 2.19
C ILE A 41 3.25 11.72 1.21
N GLY A 42 3.43 12.88 0.58
CA GLY A 42 4.55 13.14 -0.32
C GLY A 42 5.90 12.91 0.37
N LEU A 43 6.09 13.53 1.54
CA LEU A 43 7.30 13.37 2.34
C LEU A 43 7.54 11.91 2.73
N LYS A 44 6.51 11.20 3.23
CA LYS A 44 6.66 9.78 3.61
C LYS A 44 7.01 8.89 2.42
N ARG A 45 6.49 9.17 1.23
CA ARG A 45 6.83 8.44 0.01
C ARG A 45 8.29 8.64 -0.39
N GLU A 46 8.83 9.84 -0.23
CA GLU A 46 10.25 10.12 -0.45
C GLU A 46 11.13 9.28 0.49
N HIS A 47 10.80 9.26 1.79
CA HIS A 47 11.50 8.42 2.75
C HIS A 47 11.46 6.93 2.39
N LEU A 48 10.30 6.43 1.95
CA LEU A 48 10.17 5.05 1.48
C LEU A 48 11.04 4.76 0.26
N ALA A 49 11.13 5.69 -0.69
CA ALA A 49 11.96 5.53 -1.88
C ALA A 49 13.45 5.41 -1.50
N ILE A 50 13.92 6.22 -0.54
CA ILE A 50 15.28 6.15 -0.02
C ILE A 50 15.53 4.79 0.66
N LEU A 51 14.64 4.38 1.57
CA LEU A 51 14.77 3.10 2.29
C LEU A 51 14.77 1.90 1.34
N GLN A 52 13.94 1.93 0.29
CA GLN A 52 13.95 0.89 -0.74
C GLN A 52 15.26 0.87 -1.52
N ALA A 53 15.83 2.03 -1.84
CA ALA A 53 17.14 2.12 -2.49
C ALA A 53 18.27 1.60 -1.59
N GLU A 54 18.24 1.92 -0.30
CA GLU A 54 19.19 1.41 0.70
C GLU A 54 19.07 -0.10 0.86
N TRP A 55 17.85 -0.62 0.97
CA TRP A 55 17.59 -2.05 1.03
C TRP A 55 18.09 -2.75 -0.23
N ALA A 56 17.80 -2.20 -1.41
CA ALA A 56 18.27 -2.75 -2.67
C ALA A 56 19.80 -2.72 -2.77
N TYR A 57 20.45 -1.68 -2.25
CA TYR A 57 21.91 -1.59 -2.21
C TYR A 57 22.54 -2.58 -1.21
N GLN A 58 21.91 -2.81 -0.06
CA GLN A 58 22.38 -3.75 0.94
C GLN A 58 22.19 -5.21 0.48
N ASN A 59 21.09 -5.51 -0.21
CA ASN A 59 20.77 -6.85 -0.71
C ASN A 59 21.33 -7.18 -2.11
N ARG A 60 22.26 -6.39 -2.64
CA ARG A 60 22.89 -6.72 -3.94
C ARG A 60 23.65 -8.05 -3.80
N PRO A 61 23.35 -9.10 -4.58
CA PRO A 61 23.96 -10.41 -4.42
C PRO A 61 25.48 -10.39 -4.51
N MET A 62 26.02 -9.57 -5.43
CA MET A 62 27.46 -9.37 -5.58
C MET A 62 28.12 -8.79 -4.32
N ARG A 63 27.47 -7.83 -3.65
CA ARG A 63 27.99 -7.22 -2.42
C ARG A 63 27.88 -8.18 -1.25
N LEU A 64 26.75 -8.88 -1.12
CA LEU A 64 26.56 -9.89 -0.08
C LEU A 64 27.62 -11.00 -0.18
N ARG A 65 27.92 -11.46 -1.40
CA ARG A 65 29.00 -12.43 -1.64
C ARG A 65 30.37 -11.90 -1.24
N GLN A 66 30.71 -10.68 -1.62
CA GLN A 66 31.96 -10.04 -1.20
C GLN A 66 32.06 -9.90 0.33
N LEU A 67 30.96 -9.50 0.99
CA LEU A 67 30.93 -9.39 2.45
C LEU A 67 31.07 -10.75 3.14
N ALA A 68 30.43 -11.80 2.61
CA ALA A 68 30.55 -13.16 3.12
C ALA A 68 31.98 -13.70 2.97
N GLU A 69 32.64 -13.39 1.85
CA GLU A 69 34.03 -13.78 1.58
C GLU A 69 35.01 -13.07 2.54
N ILE A 70 34.84 -11.76 2.75
CA ILE A 70 35.70 -10.99 3.68
C ILE A 70 35.51 -11.45 5.14
N ASN A 71 34.31 -11.91 5.51
CA ASN A 71 33.98 -12.37 6.88
C ASN A 71 33.94 -13.90 7.00
N PHE A 72 34.63 -14.61 6.11
CA PHE A 72 34.56 -16.07 6.03
C PHE A 72 34.97 -16.75 7.35
N ASP A 73 36.01 -16.25 8.03
CA ASP A 73 36.49 -16.83 9.30
C ASP A 73 35.40 -16.87 10.38
N SER A 74 34.47 -15.91 10.37
CA SER A 74 33.36 -15.87 11.33
C SER A 74 32.09 -16.55 10.83
N LEU A 75 31.81 -16.47 9.52
CA LEU A 75 30.53 -16.90 8.96
C LEU A 75 30.57 -18.34 8.43
N GLY A 76 31.72 -18.82 7.96
CA GLY A 76 31.89 -20.16 7.39
C GLY A 76 31.01 -20.43 6.16
N LEU A 77 30.53 -19.38 5.49
CA LEU A 77 29.56 -19.50 4.40
C LEU A 77 30.24 -19.87 3.09
N LEU A 78 29.76 -20.92 2.46
CA LEU A 78 30.15 -21.33 1.11
C LEU A 78 29.04 -20.98 0.10
N PRO A 79 29.37 -20.72 -1.17
CA PRO A 79 28.38 -20.54 -2.22
C PRO A 79 27.46 -21.76 -2.30
N LEU A 80 26.15 -21.51 -2.38
CA LEU A 80 25.18 -22.57 -2.64
C LEU A 80 25.37 -23.12 -4.05
N LEU A 81 25.56 -24.43 -4.13
CA LEU A 81 25.61 -25.17 -5.39
C LEU A 81 24.17 -25.55 -5.81
N PRO A 82 23.89 -25.63 -7.12
CA PRO A 82 22.59 -26.07 -7.61
C PRO A 82 22.15 -27.42 -7.01
N GLU A 83 23.10 -28.33 -6.79
CA GLU A 83 22.83 -29.65 -6.21
C GLU A 83 22.37 -29.62 -4.74
N GLN A 84 22.58 -28.50 -4.03
CA GLN A 84 22.17 -28.33 -2.64
C GLN A 84 20.73 -27.83 -2.50
N PHE A 85 20.08 -27.43 -3.59
CA PHE A 85 18.65 -27.13 -3.57
C PHE A 85 17.86 -28.44 -3.54
N GLY A 86 16.97 -28.58 -2.55
CA GLY A 86 16.05 -29.71 -2.48
C GLY A 86 15.14 -29.75 -3.71
N HIS A 87 14.90 -30.95 -4.22
CA HIS A 87 13.93 -31.12 -5.29
C HIS A 87 12.51 -31.09 -4.72
N VAL A 88 11.51 -30.69 -5.50
CA VAL A 88 10.13 -30.54 -5.03
C VAL A 88 9.56 -31.85 -4.47
N ASP A 89 10.00 -32.98 -5.00
CA ASP A 89 9.66 -34.33 -4.54
C ASP A 89 10.33 -34.74 -3.21
N GLN A 90 11.32 -33.97 -2.74
CA GLN A 90 12.00 -34.18 -1.46
C GLN A 90 11.40 -33.34 -0.32
N ILE A 91 10.42 -32.48 -0.63
CA ILE A 91 9.68 -31.70 0.36
C ILE A 91 8.54 -32.58 0.86
N ASP A 92 8.59 -32.96 2.14
CA ASP A 92 7.49 -33.69 2.78
C ASP A 92 6.31 -32.73 2.97
N TYR A 93 5.36 -32.81 2.04
CA TYR A 93 4.09 -32.09 2.15
C TYR A 93 3.19 -32.86 3.10
N ASP A 94 3.11 -32.42 4.36
CA ASP A 94 2.09 -32.91 5.29
C ASP A 94 0.71 -32.42 4.83
N VAL A 95 0.08 -33.24 3.98
CA VAL A 95 -1.27 -33.01 3.46
C VAL A 95 -2.29 -32.96 4.61
N GLU A 96 -2.03 -33.66 5.72
CA GLU A 96 -2.92 -33.69 6.87
C GLU A 96 -2.91 -32.36 7.63
N MET A 97 -1.73 -31.73 7.75
CA MET A 97 -1.58 -30.37 8.30
C MET A 97 -2.23 -29.32 7.39
N PHE A 98 -2.09 -29.46 6.07
CA PHE A 98 -2.75 -28.56 5.11
C PHE A 98 -4.27 -28.69 5.14
N VAL A 99 -4.83 -29.89 5.25
CA VAL A 99 -6.29 -30.09 5.26
C VAL A 99 -6.91 -29.67 6.61
N LYS A 100 -6.20 -29.82 7.73
CA LYS A 100 -6.70 -29.44 9.06
C LYS A 100 -6.48 -27.97 9.43
N GLY A 101 -5.46 -27.32 8.85
CA GLY A 101 -5.07 -25.94 9.17
C GLY A 101 -5.88 -24.86 8.46
N PHE A 102 -6.55 -25.20 7.36
CA PHE A 102 -7.43 -24.28 6.64
C PHE A 102 -8.90 -24.56 7.02
N PRO A 103 -9.66 -23.56 7.52
CA PRO A 103 -11.10 -23.73 7.65
C PRO A 103 -11.68 -24.05 6.27
N VAL A 104 -12.60 -25.00 6.19
CA VAL A 104 -13.37 -25.26 4.97
C VAL A 104 -14.04 -23.94 4.57
N LEU A 105 -13.54 -23.33 3.49
CA LEU A 105 -14.10 -22.09 2.97
C LEU A 105 -15.42 -22.43 2.27
N GLU A 106 -16.53 -22.43 3.00
CA GLU A 106 -17.86 -22.44 2.40
C GLU A 106 -18.04 -21.14 1.61
N GLY A 107 -17.97 -21.22 0.28
CA GLY A 107 -18.13 -20.07 -0.63
C GLY A 107 -16.87 -19.62 -1.37
N GLY A 108 -15.84 -20.47 -1.48
CA GLY A 108 -14.70 -20.19 -2.36
C GLY A 108 -15.16 -19.89 -3.80
N ILE A 109 -14.84 -18.70 -4.30
CA ILE A 109 -15.03 -18.34 -5.71
C ILE A 109 -13.88 -18.97 -6.49
N GLU A 110 -14.21 -19.88 -7.41
CA GLU A 110 -13.24 -20.49 -8.31
C GLU A 110 -12.67 -19.41 -9.26
N VAL A 111 -11.46 -18.95 -8.97
CA VAL A 111 -10.69 -18.12 -9.91
C VAL A 111 -9.85 -19.07 -10.74
N SER A 112 -10.47 -19.71 -11.73
CA SER A 112 -9.72 -20.34 -12.81
C SER A 112 -9.28 -19.24 -13.76
N SER A 113 -7.98 -18.98 -13.84
CA SER A 113 -7.44 -18.21 -14.97
C SER A 113 -7.61 -19.07 -16.23
N PRO A 114 -8.28 -18.58 -17.30
CA PRO A 114 -8.28 -19.31 -18.56
C PRO A 114 -6.82 -19.45 -19.01
N ILE A 115 -6.30 -20.67 -18.96
CA ILE A 115 -5.11 -21.03 -19.71
C ILE A 115 -5.62 -21.22 -21.14
N ASP A 116 -5.80 -20.10 -21.84
CA ASP A 116 -5.98 -20.12 -23.29
C ASP A 116 -4.66 -20.57 -23.91
N GLY A 117 -4.58 -21.85 -24.23
CA GLY A 117 -3.45 -22.40 -24.98
C GLY A 117 -3.29 -23.89 -24.78
N GLU A 118 -4.14 -24.68 -25.44
CA GLU A 118 -3.76 -25.86 -26.22
C GLU A 118 -5.03 -26.51 -26.77
N ASP A 119 -5.30 -26.27 -28.06
CA ASP A 119 -5.84 -27.25 -29.01
C ASP A 119 -6.02 -26.56 -30.37
N GLN A 120 -4.95 -26.55 -31.16
CA GLN A 120 -4.97 -26.73 -32.62
C GLN A 120 -3.63 -27.30 -33.07
#